data_AF-A0A1Z4LN42-F1
#
_entry.id   AF-A0A1Z4LN42-F1
#
_cell.length_a   1.000
_cell.length_b   1.000
_cell.length_c   1.000
_cell.angle_alpha   90.00
_cell.angle_beta   90.00
_cell.angle_gamma   90.00
#
_symmetry.space_group_name_H-M   'P 1'
#
loop_
_entity.id
_entity.type
_entity.pdbx_description
1 polymer ?
#
loop_
_entity_poly.entity_id
_entity_poly.type
_entity_poly.pdbx_seq_one_letter_code
_entity_poly.pdbx_strand_id
1 'polypeptide(L)'
;MVEEVSFIALLQIRTNPQGYGIRLLKLFSNINTIKLGKRLIMKMQRIAVNGVLHAAKLTVVMLLSCGCSSLAQSSTTATDCTTYKKAFGLHLDSELANCTADSLEVTATGLPDLNSGTSEDVPMVGIQSWIQRVAVPYDYQWRIPLKPQWLNEPVEASARGPIAVAADGVPIFHYERRPDVSTSLDNYEERNDTVVQGELDQCGGHSGQGEDYHYHYAPVCLMDKHNPELPIAFGLDGAPIYFGEGGDDYYGRGRYSHLNYLPDEELDECNALRLPDGSYVHYTTKTPPYVVGCHHGFFDSRLQIEPPTFDALAQGTSSPFGGSYGEPVSTLITDFKRNENGEYRLDFNSLTTPGVTSSVVYRKTSSDCWEFEYQKVAGETVQTTTACRHQH
;
A
#
# COMPACT_ATOMS: atom_id res chain seq x y z
N MET A 1 16.48 -19.98 -46.89
CA MET A 1 16.89 -19.15 -45.76
C MET A 1 16.54 -17.72 -46.12
N VAL A 2 15.53 -17.15 -45.47
CA VAL A 2 15.17 -15.74 -45.62
C VAL A 2 15.82 -15.04 -44.44
N GLU A 3 16.82 -14.20 -44.69
CA GLU A 3 17.38 -13.32 -43.66
C GLU A 3 16.37 -12.22 -43.34
N GLU A 4 15.94 -12.12 -42.08
CA GLU A 4 15.17 -10.97 -41.61
C GLU A 4 16.11 -9.76 -41.48
N VAL A 5 15.83 -8.71 -42.26
CA VAL A 5 16.51 -7.42 -42.13
C VAL A 5 15.60 -6.47 -41.37
N SER A 6 15.98 -6.15 -40.13
CA SER A 6 15.24 -5.20 -39.28
C SER A 6 15.65 -3.75 -39.56
N PHE A 7 14.66 -2.87 -39.77
CA PHE A 7 14.86 -1.43 -39.95
C PHE A 7 14.29 -0.65 -38.76
N ILE A 8 14.97 0.43 -38.37
CA ILE A 8 14.45 1.41 -37.39
C ILE A 8 14.04 2.67 -38.15
N ALA A 9 12.82 3.14 -37.93
CA ALA A 9 12.27 4.34 -38.57
C ALA A 9 11.98 5.44 -37.55
N LEU A 10 12.37 6.68 -37.87
CA LEU A 10 11.96 7.86 -37.11
C LEU A 10 10.72 8.46 -37.79
N LEU A 11 9.61 8.51 -37.05
CA LEU A 11 8.32 9.02 -37.52
C LEU A 11 7.96 10.32 -36.80
N GLN A 12 7.39 11.27 -37.53
CA GLN A 12 6.72 12.42 -36.95
C GLN A 12 5.21 12.25 -37.07
N ILE A 13 4.53 12.26 -35.93
CA ILE A 13 3.07 12.21 -35.87
C ILE A 13 2.58 13.65 -35.62
N ARG A 14 1.69 14.14 -36.47
CA ARG A 14 0.94 15.38 -36.22
C ARG A 14 -0.53 15.04 -36.04
N THR A 15 -1.11 15.58 -34.97
CA THR A 15 -2.54 15.56 -34.72
C THR A 15 -3.17 16.80 -35.32
N ASN A 16 -4.29 16.63 -36.01
CA ASN A 16 -5.17 17.73 -36.41
C ASN A 16 -6.64 17.27 -36.18
N PRO A 17 -7.63 18.18 -36.12
CA PRO A 17 -9.02 17.83 -35.79
C PRO A 17 -9.70 16.82 -36.74
N GLN A 18 -9.07 16.45 -37.86
CA GLN A 18 -9.58 15.46 -38.82
C GLN A 18 -8.78 14.15 -38.87
N GLY A 19 -7.87 13.92 -37.91
CA GLY A 19 -7.14 12.66 -37.75
C GLY A 19 -5.61 12.81 -37.63
N TYR A 20 -4.93 11.67 -37.59
CA TYR A 20 -3.48 11.58 -37.43
C TYR A 20 -2.77 11.53 -38.79
N GLY A 21 -1.80 12.43 -39.01
CA GLY A 21 -0.89 12.37 -40.14
C GLY A 21 0.47 11.81 -39.70
N ILE A 22 0.90 10.68 -40.27
CA ILE A 22 2.20 10.08 -40.00
C ILE A 22 3.14 10.41 -41.16
N ARG A 23 4.27 11.06 -40.87
CA ARG A 23 5.32 11.34 -41.85
C ARG A 23 6.61 10.63 -41.46
N LEU A 24 7.14 9.83 -42.38
CA LEU A 24 8.44 9.18 -42.23
C LEU A 24 9.57 10.20 -42.40
N LEU A 25 10.39 10.38 -41.37
CA LEU A 25 11.52 11.31 -41.40
C LEU A 25 12.80 10.63 -41.88
N LYS A 26 13.09 9.40 -41.42
CA LYS A 26 14.32 8.65 -41.75
C LYS A 26 14.13 7.14 -41.54
N LEU A 27 14.79 6.33 -42.37
CA LEU A 27 15.04 4.90 -42.16
C LEU A 27 16.52 4.67 -41.86
N PHE A 28 16.81 3.80 -40.90
CA PHE A 28 18.14 3.28 -40.61
C PHE A 28 18.16 1.76 -40.80
N SER A 29 19.19 1.24 -41.47
CA SER A 29 19.47 -0.20 -41.56
C SER A 29 20.43 -0.62 -40.46
N ASN A 30 20.08 -1.64 -39.66
CA ASN A 30 20.99 -2.19 -38.65
C ASN A 30 22.08 -3.05 -39.33
N ILE A 31 23.29 -2.51 -39.43
CA ILE A 31 24.51 -3.31 -39.57
C ILE A 31 25.36 -3.02 -38.32
N ASN A 32 25.61 -4.06 -37.53
CA ASN A 32 26.41 -4.03 -36.32
C ASN A 32 27.81 -3.47 -36.59
N THR A 33 28.23 -2.46 -35.83
CA THR A 33 29.63 -2.30 -35.43
C THR A 33 29.75 -1.47 -34.15
N ILE A 34 30.24 -2.13 -33.09
CA ILE A 34 30.72 -1.53 -31.84
C ILE A 34 32.11 -0.94 -32.11
N LYS A 35 32.31 0.36 -31.80
CA LYS A 35 33.56 0.90 -31.21
C LYS A 35 33.43 2.36 -30.76
N LEU A 36 34.02 2.63 -29.60
CA LEU A 36 34.18 3.91 -28.91
C LEU A 36 34.74 5.04 -29.81
N GLY A 37 34.23 6.26 -29.59
CA GLY A 37 35.01 7.50 -29.74
C GLY A 37 34.94 8.24 -31.09
N LYS A 38 34.33 9.43 -31.04
CA LYS A 38 34.40 10.58 -31.99
C LYS A 38 33.65 10.46 -33.34
N ARG A 39 32.77 11.46 -33.56
CA ARG A 39 32.04 11.92 -34.77
C ARG A 39 32.14 11.03 -36.03
N LEU A 40 30.99 10.53 -36.49
CA LEU A 40 30.82 9.97 -37.84
C LEU A 40 29.94 10.89 -38.71
N ILE A 41 30.54 11.46 -39.75
CA ILE A 41 29.83 12.07 -40.89
C ILE A 41 29.53 10.93 -41.88
N MET A 42 28.26 10.59 -42.10
CA MET A 42 27.88 9.68 -43.20
C MET A 42 27.39 10.46 -44.41
N LYS A 43 28.08 10.30 -45.55
CA LYS A 43 27.61 10.65 -46.89
C LYS A 43 26.57 9.61 -47.33
N MET A 44 25.36 10.04 -47.68
CA MET A 44 24.38 9.19 -48.37
C MET A 44 24.74 9.09 -49.86
N GLN A 45 24.90 7.87 -50.36
CA GLN A 45 24.87 7.58 -51.79
C GLN A 45 23.47 7.07 -52.14
N ARG A 46 22.78 7.74 -53.08
CA ARG A 46 21.43 7.36 -53.52
C ARG A 46 21.50 6.02 -54.26
N ILE A 47 20.91 4.97 -53.70
CA ILE A 47 20.59 3.75 -54.45
C ILE A 47 19.12 3.85 -54.83
N ALA A 48 18.87 4.07 -56.13
CA ALA A 48 17.55 3.94 -56.71
C ALA A 48 17.29 2.45 -56.97
N VAL A 49 16.26 1.88 -56.34
CA VAL A 49 15.73 0.57 -56.72
C VAL A 49 14.29 0.76 -57.16
N ASN A 50 14.06 0.59 -58.47
CA ASN A 50 12.74 0.42 -59.06
C ASN A 50 12.26 -1.01 -58.71
N GLY A 51 11.27 -1.14 -57.84
CA GLY A 51 10.65 -2.42 -57.52
C GLY A 51 9.41 -2.25 -56.65
N VAL A 52 8.27 -2.74 -57.15
CA VAL A 52 6.97 -2.70 -56.46
C VAL A 52 6.97 -3.70 -55.31
N LEU A 53 6.98 -3.21 -54.06
CA LEU A 53 6.88 -4.04 -52.86
C LEU A 53 5.40 -4.47 -52.65
N HIS A 54 5.11 -5.76 -52.81
CA HIS A 54 3.82 -6.34 -52.41
C HIS A 54 3.86 -6.67 -50.92
N ALA A 55 3.09 -5.90 -50.13
CA ALA A 55 2.77 -6.09 -48.70
C ALA A 55 3.95 -6.29 -47.73
N ALA A 56 4.36 -5.22 -47.04
CA ALA A 56 5.15 -5.31 -45.82
C ALA A 56 4.22 -5.19 -44.60
N LYS A 57 4.25 -6.17 -43.69
CA LYS A 57 3.68 -6.03 -42.34
C LYS A 57 4.57 -5.07 -41.56
N LEU A 58 4.07 -3.87 -41.26
CA LEU A 58 4.74 -2.92 -40.39
C LEU A 58 4.34 -3.21 -38.94
N THR A 59 5.18 -3.94 -38.20
CA THR A 59 5.05 -4.07 -36.74
C THR A 59 5.63 -2.80 -36.12
N VAL A 60 4.77 -1.89 -35.65
CA VAL A 60 5.20 -0.72 -34.88
C VAL A 60 5.40 -1.17 -33.44
N VAL A 61 6.65 -1.48 -33.07
CA VAL A 61 7.03 -1.60 -31.66
C VAL A 61 7.20 -0.17 -31.14
N MET A 62 6.20 0.33 -30.40
CA MET A 62 6.32 1.59 -29.69
C MET A 62 7.25 1.35 -28.50
N LEU A 63 8.56 1.51 -28.72
CA LEU A 63 9.50 1.74 -27.62
C LEU A 63 9.17 3.12 -27.04
N LEU A 64 8.26 3.16 -26.07
CA LEU A 64 8.29 4.25 -25.10
C LEU A 64 9.64 4.10 -24.40
N SER A 65 10.65 4.84 -24.87
CA SER A 65 11.72 5.25 -23.99
C SER A 65 11.08 6.17 -22.96
N CYS A 66 10.51 5.58 -21.91
CA CYS A 66 10.39 6.27 -20.66
C CYS A 66 11.82 6.74 -20.38
N GLY A 67 12.05 8.05 -20.41
CA GLY A 67 13.25 8.56 -19.78
C GLY A 67 13.11 8.18 -18.32
N CYS A 68 13.76 7.09 -17.91
CA CYS A 68 14.24 6.98 -16.55
C CYS A 68 15.18 8.16 -16.37
N SER A 69 14.62 9.33 -16.05
CA SER A 69 15.29 10.23 -15.15
C SER A 69 15.57 9.36 -13.93
N SER A 70 16.83 8.95 -13.75
CA SER A 70 17.28 8.52 -12.44
C SER A 70 16.85 9.63 -11.49
N LEU A 71 15.86 9.35 -10.63
CA LEU A 71 15.47 10.27 -9.58
C LEU A 71 16.76 10.53 -8.80
N ALA A 72 17.25 11.77 -8.86
CA ALA A 72 18.39 12.15 -8.05
C ALA A 72 17.92 12.01 -6.60
N GLN A 73 18.38 10.96 -5.92
CA GLN A 73 18.10 10.79 -4.51
C GLN A 73 18.52 12.05 -3.77
N SER A 74 17.57 12.63 -3.05
CA SER A 74 17.85 13.78 -2.19
C SER A 74 18.88 13.35 -1.16
N SER A 75 19.99 14.10 -1.05
CA SER A 75 21.05 13.84 -0.07
C SER A 75 20.65 14.13 1.37
N THR A 76 19.40 14.56 1.59
CA THR A 76 18.83 14.92 2.89
C THR A 76 17.36 14.51 2.95
N THR A 77 16.90 14.07 4.12
CA THR A 77 15.47 13.86 4.36
C THR A 77 14.72 15.17 4.40
N ALA A 78 13.61 15.28 3.66
CA ALA A 78 12.69 16.40 3.80
C ALA A 78 11.91 16.23 5.11
N THR A 79 12.48 16.69 6.23
CA THR A 79 11.85 16.65 7.57
C THR A 79 10.96 17.86 7.84
N ASP A 80 10.71 18.68 6.82
CA ASP A 80 9.90 19.87 6.97
C ASP A 80 8.40 19.53 6.93
N CYS A 81 7.64 20.17 7.81
CA CYS A 81 6.22 19.90 7.93
C CYS A 81 5.44 20.13 6.64
N THR A 82 5.91 21.03 5.76
CA THR A 82 5.21 21.32 4.49
C THR A 82 5.26 20.09 3.58
N THR A 83 6.40 19.40 3.52
CA THR A 83 6.53 18.18 2.73
C THR A 83 5.69 17.05 3.33
N TYR A 84 5.75 16.81 4.64
CA TYR A 84 4.95 15.75 5.27
C TYR A 84 3.45 16.01 5.12
N LYS A 85 3.01 17.27 5.31
CA LYS A 85 1.60 17.65 5.13
C LYS A 85 1.10 17.43 3.69
N LYS A 86 1.97 17.52 2.68
CA LYS A 86 1.59 17.19 1.29
C LYS A 86 1.25 15.71 1.14
N ALA A 87 1.99 14.81 1.78
CA ALA A 87 1.70 13.37 1.72
C ALA A 87 0.31 13.07 2.27
N PHE A 88 0.01 13.57 3.48
CA PHE A 88 -1.32 13.42 4.09
C PHE A 88 -2.42 14.10 3.27
N GLY A 89 -2.14 15.29 2.71
CA GLY A 89 -3.11 16.05 1.91
C GLY A 89 -3.58 15.37 0.61
N LEU A 90 -2.97 14.25 0.20
CA LEU A 90 -3.46 13.42 -0.90
C LEU A 90 -4.59 12.47 -0.45
N HIS A 91 -4.69 12.18 0.84
CA HIS A 91 -5.60 11.16 1.39
C HIS A 91 -6.56 11.71 2.45
N LEU A 92 -6.20 12.80 3.11
CA LEU A 92 -6.95 13.45 4.18
C LEU A 92 -7.25 14.91 3.85
N ASP A 93 -8.32 15.43 4.42
CA ASP A 93 -8.64 16.85 4.34
C ASP A 93 -7.55 17.69 5.03
N SER A 94 -7.19 18.83 4.42
CA SER A 94 -6.03 19.63 4.81
C SER A 94 -6.08 20.21 6.25
N GLU A 95 -7.26 20.24 6.85
CA GLU A 95 -7.53 20.67 8.23
C GLU A 95 -7.19 19.61 9.27
N LEU A 96 -7.12 18.34 8.86
CA LEU A 96 -6.79 17.21 9.70
C LEU A 96 -5.29 17.07 9.94
N ALA A 97 -4.45 17.87 9.28
CA ALA A 97 -2.99 17.84 9.41
C ALA A 97 -2.47 19.25 9.79
N ASN A 98 -1.90 19.38 10.98
CA ASN A 98 -1.45 20.66 11.53
C ASN A 98 0.02 20.61 11.97
N CYS A 99 0.75 21.70 11.67
CA CYS A 99 2.16 21.81 11.99
C CYS A 99 2.35 22.52 13.32
N THR A 100 3.17 21.94 14.19
CA THR A 100 3.79 22.64 15.31
C THR A 100 5.27 22.90 15.00
N ALA A 101 6.02 23.45 15.97
CA ALA A 101 7.47 23.65 15.81
C ALA A 101 8.26 22.32 15.71
N ASP A 102 7.75 21.25 16.33
CA ASP A 102 8.50 20.01 16.54
C ASP A 102 7.77 18.74 16.07
N SER A 103 6.48 18.83 15.75
CA SER A 103 5.68 17.70 15.27
C SER A 103 4.64 18.10 14.22
N LEU A 104 4.33 17.16 13.33
CA LEU A 104 3.11 17.15 12.53
C LEU A 104 2.02 16.40 13.30
N GLU A 105 0.92 17.07 13.57
CA GLU A 105 -0.25 16.50 14.24
C GLU A 105 -1.29 16.10 13.18
N VAL A 106 -1.74 14.85 13.19
CA VAL A 106 -2.69 14.31 12.21
C VAL A 106 -3.86 13.66 12.93
N THR A 107 -5.08 14.10 12.60
CA THR A 107 -6.32 13.42 13.02
C THR A 107 -6.80 12.51 11.89
N ALA A 108 -7.16 11.27 12.20
CA ALA A 108 -7.66 10.33 11.21
C ALA A 108 -8.69 9.37 11.80
N THR A 109 -9.54 8.78 10.95
CA THR A 109 -10.58 7.83 11.37
C THR A 109 -10.07 6.39 11.49
N GLY A 110 -8.81 6.13 11.11
CA GLY A 110 -8.24 4.80 11.05
C GLY A 110 -8.86 3.89 9.99
N LEU A 111 -9.66 4.44 9.09
CA LEU A 111 -10.18 3.72 7.92
C LEU A 111 -9.59 4.32 6.64
N PRO A 112 -9.15 3.49 5.69
CA PRO A 112 -8.83 3.95 4.34
C PRO A 112 -10.10 4.40 3.61
N ASP A 113 -9.93 5.06 2.47
CA ASP A 113 -11.03 5.51 1.62
C ASP A 113 -11.86 4.31 1.13
N LEU A 114 -13.11 4.22 1.61
CA LEU A 114 -14.04 3.14 1.25
C LEU A 114 -14.64 3.31 -0.15
N ASN A 115 -14.49 4.49 -0.75
CA ASN A 115 -14.97 4.81 -2.09
C ASN A 115 -13.78 5.02 -3.02
N SER A 116 -12.87 4.04 -3.07
CA SER A 116 -11.73 4.09 -3.99
C SER A 116 -12.22 4.38 -5.42
N GLY A 117 -11.42 5.15 -6.17
CA GLY A 117 -11.74 5.55 -7.55
C GLY A 117 -11.87 4.35 -8.50
N THR A 118 -11.43 3.18 -8.06
CA THR A 118 -11.66 1.89 -8.70
C THR A 118 -12.48 1.01 -7.77
N SER A 119 -13.61 0.48 -8.23
CA SER A 119 -14.54 -0.38 -7.45
C SER A 119 -13.94 -1.70 -6.95
N GLU A 120 -12.64 -1.90 -7.13
CA GLU A 120 -11.93 -3.14 -6.82
C GLU A 120 -11.06 -3.04 -5.58
N ASP A 121 -10.70 -1.84 -5.12
CA ASP A 121 -9.86 -1.59 -3.94
C ASP A 121 -10.71 -1.31 -2.73
N VAL A 122 -11.37 -2.35 -2.27
CA VAL A 122 -12.25 -2.30 -1.11
C VAL A 122 -11.51 -2.90 0.08
N PRO A 123 -11.35 -2.16 1.19
CA PRO A 123 -10.75 -2.67 2.42
C PRO A 123 -11.51 -3.90 2.93
N MET A 124 -10.83 -4.79 3.64
CA MET A 124 -11.30 -6.11 4.10
C MET A 124 -11.55 -7.14 2.98
N VAL A 125 -11.78 -6.75 1.73
CA VAL A 125 -12.07 -7.67 0.63
C VAL A 125 -10.82 -8.44 0.22
N GLY A 126 -10.97 -9.75 0.06
CA GLY A 126 -9.88 -10.66 -0.32
C GLY A 126 -9.35 -11.51 0.83
N ILE A 127 -9.55 -11.10 2.10
CA ILE A 127 -9.13 -11.86 3.28
C ILE A 127 -9.68 -13.29 3.19
N GLN A 128 -8.78 -14.28 3.38
CA GLN A 128 -9.07 -15.72 3.28
C GLN A 128 -9.00 -16.43 4.64
N SER A 129 -8.21 -15.88 5.56
CA SER A 129 -8.04 -16.33 6.94
C SER A 129 -8.56 -15.23 7.87
N TRP A 130 -9.88 -15.15 8.03
CA TRP A 130 -10.51 -14.04 8.72
C TRP A 130 -10.53 -14.27 10.24
N ILE A 131 -10.01 -13.33 11.03
CA ILE A 131 -10.04 -13.41 12.50
C ILE A 131 -11.36 -12.94 13.13
N GLN A 132 -12.43 -12.88 12.32
CA GLN A 132 -13.79 -12.50 12.73
C GLN A 132 -13.94 -11.07 13.26
N ARG A 133 -13.06 -10.17 12.82
CA ARG A 133 -13.07 -8.74 13.17
C ARG A 133 -13.59 -7.89 12.01
N VAL A 134 -14.20 -6.76 12.32
CA VAL A 134 -14.74 -5.82 11.32
C VAL A 134 -14.13 -4.44 11.51
N ALA A 135 -14.09 -3.63 10.45
CA ALA A 135 -13.45 -2.32 10.47
C ALA A 135 -14.38 -1.27 11.08
N VAL A 136 -14.05 -0.76 12.26
CA VAL A 136 -14.80 0.27 12.99
C VAL A 136 -13.94 1.52 13.13
N PRO A 137 -14.42 2.70 12.68
CA PRO A 137 -13.61 3.92 12.76
C PRO A 137 -13.23 4.26 14.21
N TYR A 138 -12.04 4.84 14.38
CA TYR A 138 -11.51 5.34 15.64
C TYR A 138 -10.85 6.70 15.42
N ASP A 139 -11.02 7.62 16.37
CA ASP A 139 -10.50 8.98 16.26
C ASP A 139 -9.02 9.01 16.68
N TYR A 140 -8.13 8.64 15.75
CA TYR A 140 -6.70 8.69 15.96
C TYR A 140 -6.19 10.12 16.02
N GLN A 141 -5.25 10.36 16.93
CA GLN A 141 -4.53 11.62 17.10
C GLN A 141 -3.04 11.35 17.06
N TRP A 142 -2.46 11.43 15.86
CA TRP A 142 -1.05 11.19 15.63
C TRP A 142 -0.25 12.44 15.92
N ARG A 143 0.93 12.26 16.52
CA ARG A 143 1.92 13.32 16.69
C ARG A 143 3.27 12.83 16.19
N ILE A 144 3.55 13.09 14.91
CA ILE A 144 4.72 12.61 14.21
C ILE A 144 5.87 13.60 14.45
N PRO A 145 7.02 13.17 15.01
CA PRO A 145 8.18 14.04 15.19
C PRO A 145 8.69 14.60 13.85
N LEU A 146 8.98 15.91 13.79
CA LEU A 146 9.62 16.54 12.62
C LEU A 146 11.15 16.52 12.72
N LYS A 147 11.70 16.16 13.87
CA LYS A 147 13.15 16.08 14.11
C LYS A 147 13.42 14.77 14.85
N PRO A 148 13.56 13.64 14.12
CA PRO A 148 13.86 12.37 14.75
C PRO A 148 15.13 12.47 15.60
N GLN A 149 15.09 11.87 16.79
CA GLN A 149 16.28 11.73 17.64
C GLN A 149 16.92 10.39 17.33
N TRP A 150 17.88 10.38 16.41
CA TRP A 150 18.57 9.16 15.99
C TRP A 150 19.34 8.49 17.12
N LEU A 151 19.23 7.17 17.17
CA LEU A 151 19.90 6.29 18.12
C LEU A 151 21.25 5.81 17.56
N ASN A 152 22.15 5.39 18.44
CA ASN A 152 23.40 4.74 18.02
C ASN A 152 23.15 3.31 17.53
N GLU A 153 22.19 2.63 18.15
CA GLU A 153 21.74 1.29 17.81
C GLU A 153 20.23 1.35 17.63
N PRO A 154 19.67 0.72 16.58
CA PRO A 154 18.23 0.70 16.38
C PRO A 154 17.50 -0.11 17.46
N VAL A 155 16.19 0.11 17.57
CA VAL A 155 15.29 -0.65 18.44
C VAL A 155 14.28 -1.41 17.58
N GLU A 156 14.24 -2.73 17.71
CA GLU A 156 13.27 -3.57 16.98
C GLU A 156 11.83 -3.06 17.12
N ALA A 157 11.09 -3.13 16.03
CA ALA A 157 9.70 -2.74 16.00
C ALA A 157 8.85 -3.72 16.83
N SER A 158 7.91 -3.18 17.60
CA SER A 158 7.06 -3.98 18.49
C SER A 158 5.95 -4.69 17.72
N ALA A 159 5.70 -5.97 18.03
CA ALA A 159 4.49 -6.69 17.59
C ALA A 159 3.21 -6.15 18.27
N ARG A 160 3.37 -5.33 19.32
CA ARG A 160 2.27 -4.62 19.98
C ARG A 160 2.24 -3.17 19.53
N GLY A 161 1.09 -2.78 19.03
CA GLY A 161 0.76 -1.43 18.61
C GLY A 161 1.23 -1.09 17.20
N PRO A 162 0.85 0.11 16.74
CA PRO A 162 1.44 0.72 15.56
C PRO A 162 2.97 0.81 15.66
N ILE A 163 3.63 0.65 14.51
CA ILE A 163 5.04 0.95 14.28
C ILE A 163 5.18 2.16 13.34
N ALA A 164 4.13 2.47 12.59
CA ALA A 164 4.08 3.62 11.71
C ALA A 164 2.63 4.07 11.48
N VAL A 165 2.47 5.20 10.81
CA VAL A 165 1.19 5.72 10.33
C VAL A 165 1.27 5.98 8.83
N ALA A 166 0.35 5.43 8.06
CA ALA A 166 0.24 5.64 6.62
C ALA A 166 -0.26 7.06 6.30
N ALA A 167 -0.06 7.52 5.06
CA ALA A 167 -0.46 8.85 4.63
C ALA A 167 -1.99 9.10 4.65
N ASP A 168 -2.80 8.05 4.73
CA ASP A 168 -4.26 8.11 4.98
C ASP A 168 -4.60 8.13 6.49
N GLY A 169 -3.59 8.13 7.36
CA GLY A 169 -3.74 8.14 8.81
C GLY A 169 -4.11 6.80 9.44
N VAL A 170 -4.11 5.72 8.64
CA VAL A 170 -4.30 4.34 9.13
C VAL A 170 -3.00 3.84 9.78
N PRO A 171 -3.06 3.17 10.95
CA PRO A 171 -1.89 2.57 11.54
C PRO A 171 -1.23 1.50 10.65
N ILE A 172 0.09 1.37 10.76
CA ILE A 172 0.83 0.23 10.24
C ILE A 172 1.40 -0.52 11.44
N PHE A 173 1.15 -1.83 11.50
CA PHE A 173 1.61 -2.73 12.54
C PHE A 173 2.75 -3.60 12.00
N HIS A 174 3.51 -4.21 12.90
CA HIS A 174 4.54 -5.18 12.53
C HIS A 174 3.92 -6.40 11.83
N TYR A 175 4.59 -6.99 10.84
CA TYR A 175 4.05 -8.11 10.05
C TYR A 175 3.73 -9.36 10.89
N GLU A 176 4.37 -9.49 12.06
CA GLU A 176 4.13 -10.59 12.96
C GLU A 176 2.82 -10.47 13.76
N ARG A 177 2.14 -11.60 13.92
CA ARG A 177 0.92 -11.73 14.73
C ARG A 177 1.21 -11.48 16.21
N ARG A 178 0.32 -10.74 16.88
CA ARG A 178 0.36 -10.52 18.35
C ARG A 178 0.22 -11.80 19.19
N PRO A 179 0.56 -11.75 20.49
CA PRO A 179 1.54 -10.90 21.19
C PRO A 179 2.73 -11.70 21.76
N ASP A 180 2.85 -12.98 21.39
CA ASP A 180 3.69 -13.99 22.03
C ASP A 180 4.74 -14.58 21.08
N VAL A 181 5.06 -13.86 20.01
CA VAL A 181 6.06 -14.25 19.02
C VAL A 181 7.24 -13.28 19.08
N SER A 182 8.41 -13.79 18.74
CA SER A 182 9.65 -13.04 18.78
C SER A 182 9.74 -12.11 17.57
N THR A 183 9.69 -10.79 17.78
CA THR A 183 9.88 -9.74 16.75
C THR A 183 11.29 -9.62 16.21
N SER A 184 12.15 -10.57 16.57
CA SER A 184 13.54 -10.54 16.17
C SER A 184 13.63 -10.88 14.69
N LEU A 185 14.19 -9.96 13.91
CA LEU A 185 14.34 -10.11 12.47
C LEU A 185 15.15 -11.36 12.09
N ASP A 186 16.04 -11.81 12.98
CA ASP A 186 16.82 -13.05 12.85
C ASP A 186 15.99 -14.33 13.04
N ASN A 187 14.78 -14.24 13.60
CA ASN A 187 13.93 -15.37 13.96
C ASN A 187 12.59 -15.36 13.20
N TYR A 188 12.62 -15.03 11.90
CA TYR A 188 11.44 -15.09 11.05
C TYR A 188 10.79 -16.48 11.06
N GLU A 189 9.49 -16.51 11.33
CA GLU A 189 8.66 -17.70 11.22
C GLU A 189 7.42 -17.41 10.39
N GLU A 190 7.30 -18.06 9.22
CA GLU A 190 6.20 -17.88 8.27
C GLU A 190 4.81 -18.02 8.91
N ARG A 191 4.66 -18.93 9.89
CA ARG A 191 3.40 -19.15 10.64
C ARG A 191 2.94 -17.94 11.47
N ASN A 192 3.84 -17.00 11.75
CA ASN A 192 3.55 -15.80 12.51
C ASN A 192 3.40 -14.58 11.60
N ASP A 193 3.72 -14.69 10.30
CA ASP A 193 3.67 -13.59 9.35
C ASP A 193 2.26 -13.42 8.77
N THR A 194 1.54 -12.41 9.26
CA THR A 194 0.16 -12.09 8.84
C THR A 194 0.02 -11.85 7.34
N VAL A 195 1.08 -11.38 6.67
CA VAL A 195 1.10 -11.12 5.21
C VAL A 195 0.90 -12.43 4.45
N VAL A 196 1.62 -13.48 4.82
CA VAL A 196 1.56 -14.77 4.10
C VAL A 196 0.51 -15.74 4.65
N GLN A 197 -0.06 -15.47 5.83
CA GLN A 197 -1.15 -16.28 6.41
C GLN A 197 -2.53 -16.04 5.76
N GLY A 198 -2.65 -15.14 4.79
CA GLY A 198 -3.92 -14.83 4.11
C GLY A 198 -4.91 -14.06 4.99
N GLU A 199 -4.41 -13.42 6.06
CA GLU A 199 -5.20 -12.61 6.99
C GLU A 199 -5.45 -11.19 6.48
N LEU A 200 -4.67 -10.73 5.50
CA LEU A 200 -4.76 -9.39 4.94
C LEU A 200 -5.65 -9.33 3.70
N ASP A 201 -6.29 -8.18 3.51
CA ASP A 201 -6.98 -7.82 2.29
C ASP A 201 -5.99 -7.50 1.16
N GLN A 202 -6.53 -7.29 -0.03
CA GLN A 202 -5.78 -6.92 -1.22
C GLN A 202 -5.04 -5.56 -1.11
N CYS A 203 -5.32 -4.75 -0.08
CA CYS A 203 -4.68 -3.47 0.19
C CYS A 203 -3.55 -3.57 1.23
N GLY A 204 -3.30 -4.76 1.78
CA GLY A 204 -2.24 -5.02 2.73
C GLY A 204 -2.64 -4.80 4.20
N GLY A 205 -3.93 -4.76 4.51
CA GLY A 205 -4.43 -4.54 5.87
C GLY A 205 -5.58 -5.45 6.27
N HIS A 206 -5.96 -5.39 7.54
CA HIS A 206 -7.10 -6.10 8.11
C HIS A 206 -7.59 -5.40 9.37
N SER A 207 -8.69 -5.89 9.95
CA SER A 207 -9.18 -5.40 11.24
C SER A 207 -8.65 -6.26 12.39
N GLY A 208 -8.03 -5.63 13.38
CA GLY A 208 -7.51 -6.27 14.57
C GLY A 208 -8.44 -6.22 15.77
N GLN A 209 -7.85 -6.45 16.94
CA GLN A 209 -8.50 -6.35 18.24
C GLN A 209 -8.82 -4.89 18.58
N GLY A 210 -10.08 -4.59 18.92
CA GLY A 210 -10.54 -3.19 19.04
C GLY A 210 -11.21 -2.69 17.76
N GLU A 211 -11.30 -3.59 16.78
CA GLU A 211 -11.97 -3.46 15.50
C GLU A 211 -11.34 -2.32 14.69
N ASP A 212 -10.02 -2.21 14.84
CA ASP A 212 -9.18 -1.22 14.22
C ASP A 212 -8.63 -1.78 12.90
N TYR A 213 -8.88 -1.09 11.81
CA TYR A 213 -8.24 -1.45 10.55
C TYR A 213 -6.79 -0.94 10.57
N HIS A 214 -5.84 -1.78 10.20
CA HIS A 214 -4.43 -1.42 10.09
C HIS A 214 -3.73 -2.23 9.01
N TYR A 215 -2.64 -1.67 8.47
CA TYR A 215 -1.77 -2.36 7.52
C TYR A 215 -0.74 -3.22 8.25
N HIS A 216 -0.38 -4.36 7.67
CA HIS A 216 0.82 -5.14 8.02
C HIS A 216 1.84 -5.18 6.88
N TYR A 217 1.44 -4.67 5.72
CA TYR A 217 2.20 -4.67 4.48
C TYR A 217 2.24 -3.24 3.90
N ALA A 218 2.87 -3.07 2.74
CA ALA A 218 2.81 -1.80 2.02
C ALA A 218 1.33 -1.41 1.79
N PRO A 219 0.93 -0.15 2.05
CA PRO A 219 -0.45 0.32 1.82
C PRO A 219 -0.69 0.53 0.32
N VAL A 220 -0.66 -0.56 -0.46
CA VAL A 220 -0.54 -0.55 -1.92
C VAL A 220 -1.67 0.19 -2.59
N CYS A 221 -2.90 0.11 -2.05
CA CYS A 221 -4.07 0.78 -2.62
C CYS A 221 -3.99 2.31 -2.57
N LEU A 222 -3.11 2.88 -1.74
CA LEU A 222 -2.89 4.33 -1.75
C LEU A 222 -2.21 4.81 -3.05
N MET A 223 -1.51 3.93 -3.76
CA MET A 223 -0.77 4.27 -4.98
C MET A 223 -1.66 4.67 -6.17
N ASP A 224 -2.99 4.50 -6.10
CA ASP A 224 -3.92 5.05 -7.08
C ASP A 224 -3.83 6.58 -7.20
N LYS A 225 -3.54 7.26 -6.08
CA LYS A 225 -3.45 8.73 -6.01
C LYS A 225 -2.17 9.26 -5.37
N HIS A 226 -1.36 8.39 -4.74
CA HIS A 226 -0.15 8.82 -4.06
C HIS A 226 0.95 9.22 -5.05
N ASN A 227 1.73 10.25 -4.68
CA ASN A 227 2.95 10.60 -5.41
C ASN A 227 4.14 9.83 -4.80
N PRO A 228 4.82 8.93 -5.52
CA PRO A 228 5.95 8.16 -4.98
C PRO A 228 7.15 9.02 -4.55
N GLU A 229 7.23 10.29 -4.95
CA GLU A 229 8.23 11.24 -4.46
C GLU A 229 7.94 11.74 -3.03
N LEU A 230 6.77 11.43 -2.48
CA LEU A 230 6.39 11.74 -1.11
C LEU A 230 6.41 10.46 -0.25
N PRO A 231 6.61 10.59 1.07
CA PRO A 231 6.50 9.45 1.97
C PRO A 231 5.07 8.88 1.97
N ILE A 232 4.94 7.57 1.77
CA ILE A 232 3.68 6.84 1.84
C ILE A 232 3.23 6.60 3.29
N ALA A 233 4.17 6.67 4.23
CA ALA A 233 3.95 6.53 5.66
C ALA A 233 5.06 7.22 6.46
N PHE A 234 4.90 7.25 7.78
CA PHE A 234 5.87 7.81 8.71
C PHE A 234 6.02 6.88 9.91
N GLY A 235 7.26 6.52 10.26
CA GLY A 235 7.56 5.81 11.51
C GLY A 235 7.15 6.64 12.72
N LEU A 236 6.89 5.98 13.85
CA LEU A 236 6.56 6.69 15.10
C LEU A 236 7.70 7.59 15.61
N ASP A 237 8.93 7.31 15.17
CA ASP A 237 10.13 8.13 15.42
C ASP A 237 10.25 9.35 14.49
N GLY A 238 9.34 9.48 13.51
CA GLY A 238 9.31 10.55 12.52
C GLY A 238 10.10 10.28 11.24
N ALA A 239 10.73 9.11 11.11
CA ALA A 239 11.41 8.71 9.89
C ALA A 239 10.39 8.54 8.74
N PRO A 240 10.61 9.15 7.56
CA PRO A 240 9.70 8.98 6.44
C PRO A 240 9.86 7.58 5.83
N ILE A 241 8.75 6.98 5.44
CA ILE A 241 8.68 5.70 4.76
C ILE A 241 8.20 5.97 3.34
N TYR A 242 9.00 5.65 2.34
CA TYR A 242 8.65 5.76 0.93
C TYR A 242 8.13 4.43 0.41
N PHE A 243 7.29 4.49 -0.63
CA PHE A 243 6.91 3.28 -1.34
C PHE A 243 8.12 2.80 -2.15
N GLY A 244 8.65 1.61 -1.86
CA GLY A 244 9.68 0.97 -2.67
C GLY A 244 9.02 0.00 -3.64
N GLU A 245 8.59 -1.15 -3.11
CA GLU A 245 7.77 -2.15 -3.79
C GLU A 245 6.61 -2.58 -2.89
N GLY A 246 5.64 -3.30 -3.46
CA GLY A 246 4.55 -3.89 -2.68
C GLY A 246 3.51 -4.64 -3.51
N GLY A 247 3.20 -4.17 -4.73
CA GLY A 247 2.17 -4.81 -5.53
C GLY A 247 2.56 -6.19 -6.09
N ASP A 248 1.61 -7.10 -6.17
CA ASP A 248 1.70 -8.38 -6.88
C ASP A 248 0.31 -8.80 -7.42
N ASP A 249 0.14 -10.06 -7.82
CA ASP A 249 -1.14 -10.56 -8.36
C ASP A 249 -2.29 -10.53 -7.33
N TYR A 250 -1.98 -10.56 -6.03
CA TYR A 250 -2.93 -10.44 -4.93
C TYR A 250 -2.97 -9.00 -4.39
N TYR A 251 -1.86 -8.50 -3.85
CA TYR A 251 -1.73 -7.14 -3.30
C TYR A 251 -1.79 -6.10 -4.41
N GLY A 252 -2.88 -5.34 -4.46
CA GLY A 252 -3.17 -4.42 -5.55
C GLY A 252 -3.62 -5.09 -6.84
N ARG A 253 -3.89 -6.41 -6.82
CA ARG A 253 -4.50 -7.17 -7.93
C ARG A 253 -3.78 -6.97 -9.27
N GLY A 254 -2.45 -7.00 -9.24
CA GLY A 254 -1.58 -6.83 -10.38
C GLY A 254 -1.35 -5.37 -10.81
N ARG A 255 -2.15 -4.40 -10.35
CA ARG A 255 -2.06 -3.00 -10.80
C ARG A 255 -0.74 -2.34 -10.43
N TYR A 256 -0.23 -2.63 -9.22
CA TYR A 256 1.02 -2.03 -8.71
C TYR A 256 2.23 -2.97 -8.81
N SER A 257 2.08 -4.11 -9.48
CA SER A 257 3.12 -5.14 -9.57
C SER A 257 4.42 -4.69 -10.25
N HIS A 258 4.30 -3.68 -11.12
CA HIS A 258 5.38 -3.10 -11.90
C HIS A 258 6.06 -1.91 -11.22
N LEU A 259 5.53 -1.43 -10.08
CA LEU A 259 6.10 -0.30 -9.36
C LEU A 259 7.31 -0.75 -8.55
N ASN A 260 8.44 -0.08 -8.79
CA ASN A 260 9.66 -0.21 -8.01
C ASN A 260 10.33 1.16 -7.93
N TYR A 261 10.44 1.70 -6.72
CA TYR A 261 11.12 2.95 -6.39
C TYR A 261 12.15 2.73 -5.28
N LEU A 262 12.69 1.51 -5.17
CA LEU A 262 13.78 1.24 -4.26
C LEU A 262 15.04 2.03 -4.67
N PRO A 263 15.88 2.41 -3.70
CA PRO A 263 17.19 2.99 -3.98
C PRO A 263 18.13 1.97 -4.66
N ASP A 264 19.18 2.48 -5.33
CA ASP A 264 20.25 1.62 -5.85
C ASP A 264 21.12 1.06 -4.70
N GLU A 265 21.15 1.78 -3.58
CA GLU A 265 21.78 1.40 -2.33
C GLU A 265 20.99 0.29 -1.61
N GLU A 266 21.73 -0.62 -0.99
CA GLU A 266 21.13 -1.67 -0.16
C GLU A 266 20.51 -1.07 1.10
N LEU A 267 19.29 -1.52 1.42
CA LEU A 267 18.63 -1.21 2.68
C LEU A 267 19.26 -2.05 3.80
N ASP A 268 19.30 -1.52 5.01
CA ASP A 268 19.62 -2.30 6.19
C ASP A 268 18.50 -3.32 6.53
N GLU A 269 18.75 -4.14 7.55
CA GLU A 269 17.82 -5.17 8.03
C GLU A 269 16.44 -4.63 8.45
N CYS A 270 16.34 -3.32 8.72
CA CYS A 270 15.12 -2.66 9.14
C CYS A 270 14.33 -2.05 7.99
N ASN A 271 14.69 -2.37 6.75
CA ASN A 271 14.21 -1.71 5.53
C ASN A 271 14.56 -0.21 5.46
N ALA A 272 15.64 0.22 6.10
CA ALA A 272 16.06 1.62 6.11
C ALA A 272 17.30 1.89 5.26
N LEU A 273 17.41 3.13 4.77
CA LEU A 273 18.61 3.67 4.13
C LEU A 273 19.11 4.84 4.97
N ARG A 274 20.38 4.77 5.37
CA ARG A 274 21.08 5.87 6.01
C ARG A 274 21.58 6.88 4.98
N LEU A 275 21.07 8.11 5.04
CA LEU A 275 21.45 9.19 4.15
C LEU A 275 22.81 9.82 4.52
N PRO A 276 23.45 10.57 3.59
CA PRO A 276 24.75 11.21 3.85
C PRO A 276 24.77 12.19 5.03
N ASP A 277 23.64 12.79 5.37
CA ASP A 277 23.48 13.69 6.52
C ASP A 277 23.30 12.94 7.87
N GLY A 278 23.26 11.60 7.82
CA GLY A 278 23.07 10.73 8.98
C GLY A 278 21.62 10.49 9.37
N SER A 279 20.65 11.03 8.62
CA SER A 279 19.23 10.69 8.78
C SER A 279 18.89 9.34 8.15
N TYR A 280 17.73 8.79 8.48
CA TYR A 280 17.23 7.53 7.93
C TYR A 280 15.91 7.74 7.21
N VAL A 281 15.72 6.98 6.13
CA VAL A 281 14.44 6.79 5.42
C VAL A 281 14.15 5.30 5.34
N HIS A 282 12.89 4.90 5.37
CA HIS A 282 12.50 3.52 5.11
C HIS A 282 11.89 3.38 3.73
N TYR A 283 11.92 2.17 3.19
CA TYR A 283 11.22 1.82 1.95
C TYR A 283 10.40 0.55 2.15
N THR A 284 9.20 0.51 1.57
CA THR A 284 8.43 -0.73 1.54
C THR A 284 9.08 -1.76 0.61
N THR A 285 9.03 -3.04 0.98
CA THR A 285 9.58 -4.15 0.20
C THR A 285 8.58 -5.31 0.12
N LYS A 286 8.82 -6.26 -0.81
CA LYS A 286 8.00 -7.49 -0.96
C LYS A 286 8.42 -8.62 -0.03
N THR A 287 9.44 -8.42 0.79
CA THR A 287 9.96 -9.41 1.74
C THR A 287 9.98 -8.82 3.14
N PRO A 288 9.93 -9.64 4.20
CA PRO A 288 10.06 -9.14 5.57
C PRO A 288 11.30 -8.23 5.71
N PRO A 289 11.19 -7.12 6.46
CA PRO A 289 10.06 -6.73 7.33
C PRO A 289 8.91 -5.98 6.62
N TYR A 290 8.91 -5.92 5.27
CA TYR A 290 7.92 -5.26 4.40
C TYR A 290 7.79 -3.74 4.52
N VAL A 291 7.87 -3.18 5.73
CA VAL A 291 7.73 -1.73 5.99
C VAL A 291 8.84 -1.22 6.92
N VAL A 292 8.75 -1.47 8.23
CA VAL A 292 9.75 -1.06 9.23
C VAL A 292 10.06 -2.25 10.13
N GLY A 293 11.32 -2.72 10.11
CA GLY A 293 11.78 -3.78 11.02
C GLY A 293 12.27 -3.24 12.37
N CYS A 294 12.77 -2.00 12.39
CA CYS A 294 13.26 -1.35 13.59
C CYS A 294 13.21 0.17 13.47
N HIS A 295 13.17 0.85 14.62
CA HIS A 295 13.26 2.30 14.74
C HIS A 295 14.71 2.74 14.88
N HIS A 296 15.17 3.56 13.94
CA HIS A 296 16.46 4.23 14.03
C HIS A 296 16.40 5.48 14.90
N GLY A 297 15.20 6.03 15.13
CA GLY A 297 14.99 7.15 16.05
C GLY A 297 14.26 6.73 17.32
N PHE A 298 14.41 7.53 18.37
CA PHE A 298 13.56 7.44 19.55
C PHE A 298 12.11 7.83 19.20
N PHE A 299 11.15 7.07 19.72
CA PHE A 299 9.72 7.41 19.64
C PHE A 299 9.07 7.36 21.03
N ASP A 300 7.98 8.12 21.18
CA ASP A 300 7.14 8.08 22.37
C ASP A 300 6.16 6.91 22.28
N SER A 301 6.23 5.97 23.23
CA SER A 301 5.36 4.78 23.24
C SER A 301 3.87 5.12 23.34
N ARG A 302 3.49 6.33 23.75
CA ARG A 302 2.10 6.80 23.70
C ARG A 302 1.56 6.93 22.27
N LEU A 303 2.43 6.95 21.26
CA LEU A 303 2.05 6.90 19.86
C LEU A 303 1.65 5.49 19.40
N GLN A 304 1.87 4.45 20.22
CA GLN A 304 1.35 3.11 19.96
C GLN A 304 -0.13 3.03 20.35
N ILE A 305 -0.96 3.79 19.65
CA ILE A 305 -2.39 3.93 19.93
C ILE A 305 -3.13 2.67 19.48
N GLU A 306 -3.76 1.99 20.43
CA GLU A 306 -4.63 0.85 20.20
C GLU A 306 -6.05 1.18 20.67
N PRO A 307 -7.07 1.08 19.80
CA PRO A 307 -8.43 1.31 20.22
C PRO A 307 -8.86 0.33 21.32
N PRO A 308 -9.57 0.79 22.36
CA PRO A 308 -10.08 -0.11 23.39
C PRO A 308 -10.99 -1.17 22.79
N THR A 309 -10.97 -2.36 23.39
CA THR A 309 -11.79 -3.48 22.94
C THR A 309 -13.27 -3.27 23.25
N PHE A 310 -14.11 -3.91 22.44
CA PHE A 310 -15.53 -4.11 22.73
C PHE A 310 -15.72 -5.32 23.64
N ASP A 311 -16.40 -5.16 24.79
CA ASP A 311 -16.58 -6.22 25.80
C ASP A 311 -17.16 -7.51 25.18
N ALA A 312 -18.20 -7.35 24.35
CA ALA A 312 -18.92 -8.46 23.73
C ALA A 312 -18.17 -9.11 22.55
N LEU A 313 -17.05 -8.52 22.14
CA LEU A 313 -16.19 -8.98 21.05
C LEU A 313 -14.76 -9.24 21.55
N ALA A 314 -14.53 -9.29 22.87
CA ALA A 314 -13.19 -9.48 23.42
C ALA A 314 -12.52 -10.76 22.86
N GLN A 315 -11.20 -10.74 22.74
CA GLN A 315 -10.41 -11.88 22.25
C GLN A 315 -10.84 -13.20 22.91
N GLY A 316 -11.06 -14.25 22.11
CA GLY A 316 -11.43 -15.57 22.59
C GLY A 316 -12.92 -15.76 22.93
N THR A 317 -13.74 -14.70 22.94
CA THR A 317 -15.19 -14.83 23.13
C THR A 317 -15.85 -15.45 21.89
N SER A 318 -16.94 -16.21 22.09
CA SER A 318 -17.60 -16.96 21.01
C SER A 318 -18.21 -16.03 19.96
N SER A 319 -17.94 -16.31 18.69
CA SER A 319 -18.59 -15.61 17.56
C SER A 319 -19.95 -16.24 17.21
N PRO A 320 -20.98 -15.45 16.83
CA PRO A 320 -22.26 -15.97 16.31
C PRO A 320 -22.15 -16.83 15.05
N PHE A 321 -21.06 -16.74 14.29
CA PHE A 321 -20.78 -17.61 13.14
C PHE A 321 -20.06 -18.91 13.51
N GLY A 322 -19.63 -19.06 14.77
CA GLY A 322 -18.82 -20.18 15.25
C GLY A 322 -17.36 -19.79 15.48
N GLY A 323 -16.64 -20.60 16.25
CA GLY A 323 -15.29 -20.24 16.71
C GLY A 323 -15.29 -19.07 17.70
N SER A 324 -14.16 -18.38 17.79
CA SER A 324 -13.96 -17.25 18.71
C SER A 324 -13.38 -16.03 17.99
N TYR A 325 -13.68 -14.84 18.50
CA TYR A 325 -13.08 -13.60 18.00
C TYR A 325 -11.57 -13.60 18.14
N GLY A 326 -10.89 -13.23 17.06
CA GLY A 326 -9.44 -13.20 16.97
C GLY A 326 -8.77 -14.55 16.70
N GLU A 327 -9.56 -15.61 16.50
CA GLU A 327 -9.07 -16.87 15.96
C GLU A 327 -9.43 -16.95 14.46
N PRO A 328 -8.46 -17.27 13.59
CA PRO A 328 -8.69 -17.29 12.15
C PRO A 328 -9.67 -18.38 11.74
N VAL A 329 -10.58 -18.03 10.82
CA VAL A 329 -11.47 -18.97 10.13
C VAL A 329 -11.26 -18.86 8.62
N SER A 330 -11.27 -20.01 7.94
CA SER A 330 -11.15 -20.07 6.48
C SER A 330 -12.45 -19.59 5.82
N THR A 331 -12.44 -18.38 5.27
CA THR A 331 -13.53 -17.82 4.46
C THR A 331 -13.02 -16.69 3.59
N LEU A 332 -13.69 -16.43 2.47
CA LEU A 332 -13.40 -15.27 1.63
C LEU A 332 -14.36 -14.13 1.99
N ILE A 333 -13.81 -13.00 2.39
CA ILE A 333 -14.55 -11.73 2.44
C ILE A 333 -14.72 -11.20 1.01
N THR A 334 -15.96 -10.94 0.62
CA THR A 334 -16.35 -10.65 -0.77
C THR A 334 -16.82 -9.22 -1.00
N ASP A 335 -17.32 -8.54 0.02
CA ASP A 335 -17.73 -7.13 -0.09
C ASP A 335 -17.61 -6.42 1.26
N PHE A 336 -17.30 -5.13 1.22
CA PHE A 336 -17.32 -4.25 2.38
C PHE A 336 -17.77 -2.85 1.96
N LYS A 337 -18.80 -2.33 2.61
CA LYS A 337 -19.36 -1.03 2.22
C LYS A 337 -19.97 -0.30 3.40
N ARG A 338 -20.06 1.01 3.24
CA ARG A 338 -20.79 1.91 4.12
C ARG A 338 -21.90 2.59 3.31
N ASN A 339 -23.14 2.51 3.77
CA ASN A 339 -24.26 3.19 3.11
C ASN A 339 -24.38 4.66 3.55
N GLU A 340 -25.29 5.40 2.90
CA GLU A 340 -25.54 6.83 3.18
C GLU A 340 -26.00 7.10 4.62
N ASN A 341 -26.63 6.13 5.28
CA ASN A 341 -27.08 6.22 6.67
C ASN A 341 -25.94 5.95 7.67
N GLY A 342 -24.73 5.66 7.19
CA GLY A 342 -23.56 5.37 8.02
C GLY A 342 -23.53 3.96 8.62
N GLU A 343 -24.36 3.05 8.10
CA GLU A 343 -24.31 1.63 8.42
C GLU A 343 -23.29 0.94 7.52
N TYR A 344 -22.50 0.05 8.14
CA TYR A 344 -21.48 -0.76 7.50
C TYR A 344 -22.02 -2.17 7.27
N ARG A 345 -21.56 -2.78 6.18
CA ARG A 345 -21.88 -4.16 5.84
C ARG A 345 -20.63 -4.85 5.31
N LEU A 346 -20.30 -5.97 5.94
CA LEU A 346 -19.25 -6.90 5.51
C LEU A 346 -19.92 -8.20 5.04
N ASP A 347 -19.73 -8.57 3.77
CA ASP A 347 -20.24 -9.81 3.19
C ASP A 347 -19.08 -10.80 2.99
N PHE A 348 -19.35 -12.09 3.25
CA PHE A 348 -18.36 -13.16 3.14
C PHE A 348 -19.02 -14.51 2.83
N ASN A 349 -18.21 -15.48 2.37
CA ASN A 349 -18.68 -16.83 2.14
C ASN A 349 -19.08 -17.51 3.46
N SER A 350 -20.30 -18.04 3.53
CA SER A 350 -20.82 -18.63 4.76
C SER A 350 -19.93 -19.78 5.27
N LEU A 351 -19.58 -19.72 6.56
CA LEU A 351 -18.78 -20.74 7.24
C LEU A 351 -19.49 -22.10 7.34
N THR A 352 -20.82 -22.10 7.26
CA THR A 352 -21.64 -23.30 7.50
C THR A 352 -22.34 -23.82 6.25
N THR A 353 -22.48 -23.01 5.20
CA THR A 353 -23.29 -23.36 4.04
C THR A 353 -22.63 -22.91 2.74
N PRO A 354 -22.00 -23.82 1.98
CA PRO A 354 -21.34 -23.49 0.73
C PRO A 354 -22.27 -22.79 -0.27
N GLY A 355 -21.77 -21.73 -0.93
CA GLY A 355 -22.53 -20.95 -1.91
C GLY A 355 -23.53 -19.96 -1.32
N VAL A 356 -23.63 -19.86 0.00
CA VAL A 356 -24.43 -18.84 0.69
C VAL A 356 -23.52 -17.69 1.14
N THR A 357 -24.02 -16.46 1.01
CA THR A 357 -23.39 -15.27 1.57
C THR A 357 -23.90 -15.04 2.99
N SER A 358 -22.97 -14.88 3.93
CA SER A 358 -23.21 -14.39 5.28
C SER A 358 -22.79 -12.92 5.38
N SER A 359 -23.31 -12.22 6.39
CA SER A 359 -23.04 -10.79 6.56
C SER A 359 -22.96 -10.37 8.02
N VAL A 360 -22.09 -9.39 8.31
CA VAL A 360 -22.18 -8.57 9.51
C VAL A 360 -22.63 -7.18 9.09
N VAL A 361 -23.76 -6.73 9.61
CA VAL A 361 -24.27 -5.37 9.42
C VAL A 361 -24.14 -4.63 10.73
N TYR A 362 -23.54 -3.46 10.74
CA TYR A 362 -23.28 -2.75 11.98
C TYR A 362 -23.35 -1.24 11.83
N ARG A 363 -23.81 -0.59 12.91
CA ARG A 363 -23.98 0.87 12.94
C ARG A 363 -23.71 1.43 14.33
N LYS A 364 -23.21 2.66 14.34
CA LYS A 364 -22.95 3.42 15.55
C LYS A 364 -24.29 3.77 16.23
N THR A 365 -24.43 3.47 17.52
CA THR A 365 -25.65 3.77 18.30
C THR A 365 -25.43 4.93 19.28
N SER A 366 -24.22 5.11 19.79
CA SER A 366 -23.80 6.24 20.62
C SER A 366 -22.32 6.59 20.35
N SER A 367 -21.70 7.48 21.13
CA SER A 367 -20.28 7.86 20.93
C SER A 367 -19.34 6.67 20.85
N ASP A 368 -19.54 5.68 21.71
CA ASP A 368 -18.61 4.56 21.92
C ASP A 368 -19.25 3.19 21.69
N CYS A 369 -20.55 3.15 21.38
CA CYS A 369 -21.31 1.92 21.21
C CYS A 369 -21.76 1.68 19.78
N TRP A 370 -21.76 0.41 19.42
CA TRP A 370 -22.13 -0.11 18.11
C TRP A 370 -23.11 -1.27 18.28
N GLU A 371 -24.03 -1.38 17.36
CA GLU A 371 -24.89 -2.55 17.22
C GLU A 371 -24.42 -3.38 16.02
N PHE A 372 -24.26 -4.68 16.24
CA PHE A 372 -23.81 -5.66 15.26
C PHE A 372 -24.93 -6.67 15.05
N GLU A 373 -25.36 -6.80 13.79
CA GLU A 373 -26.34 -7.76 13.33
C GLU A 373 -25.65 -8.85 12.51
N TYR A 374 -25.82 -10.10 12.94
CA TYR A 374 -25.18 -11.28 12.35
C TYR A 374 -26.19 -12.04 11.49
N GLN A 375 -25.90 -12.16 10.20
CA GLN A 375 -26.76 -12.81 9.20
C GLN A 375 -26.04 -14.04 8.65
N LYS A 376 -26.50 -15.25 8.98
CA LYS A 376 -25.93 -16.51 8.43
C LYS A 376 -26.37 -16.77 6.99
N VAL A 377 -27.50 -16.21 6.63
CA VAL A 377 -27.99 -16.06 5.26
C VAL A 377 -28.27 -14.58 5.10
N ALA A 378 -27.69 -13.95 4.09
CA ALA A 378 -27.87 -12.51 3.85
C ALA A 378 -29.36 -12.12 3.88
N GLY A 379 -29.71 -11.14 4.73
CA GLY A 379 -31.08 -10.67 4.95
C GLY A 379 -31.85 -11.39 6.08
N GLU A 380 -31.30 -12.46 6.65
CA GLU A 380 -31.90 -13.18 7.78
C GLU A 380 -31.09 -12.95 9.07
N THR A 381 -31.59 -12.07 9.94
CA THR A 381 -30.98 -11.80 11.24
C THR A 381 -31.04 -13.03 12.15
N VAL A 382 -29.88 -13.51 12.58
CA VAL A 382 -29.78 -14.63 13.53
C VAL A 382 -29.54 -14.11 14.95
N GLN A 383 -28.73 -13.07 15.09
CA GLN A 383 -28.39 -12.48 16.37
C GLN A 383 -28.08 -10.99 16.21
N THR A 384 -28.39 -10.22 17.25
CA THR A 384 -27.96 -8.83 17.38
C THR A 384 -27.18 -8.69 18.69
N THR A 385 -26.05 -8.00 18.64
CA THR A 385 -25.20 -7.71 19.81
C THR A 385 -24.92 -6.22 19.84
N THR A 386 -25.16 -5.58 20.98
CA THR A 386 -24.66 -4.24 21.25
C THR A 386 -23.35 -4.35 22.02
N ALA A 387 -22.33 -3.62 21.58
CA ALA A 387 -21.05 -3.57 22.26
C ALA A 387 -20.53 -2.13 22.32
N CYS A 388 -19.86 -1.77 23.42
CA CYS A 388 -19.23 -0.47 23.59
C CYS A 388 -17.73 -0.65 23.80
N ARG A 389 -16.91 0.30 23.37
CA ARG A 389 -15.49 0.33 23.72
C ARG A 389 -15.35 0.61 25.21
N HIS A 390 -14.50 -0.14 25.92
CA HIS A 390 -14.17 0.16 27.31
C HIS A 390 -13.53 1.56 27.40
N GLN A 391 -14.20 2.51 28.08
CA GLN A 391 -13.52 3.73 28.53
C GLN A 391 -12.64 3.35 29.71
N HIS A 392 -11.32 3.49 29.55
CA HIS A 392 -10.36 3.32 30.64
C HIS A 392 -10.44 4.44 31.67
#